data_AF-A0A2E0MVI2-F1
#
_entry.id   AF-A0A2E0MVI2-F1
#
_cell.length_a   1.000
_cell.length_b   1.000
_cell.length_c   1.000
_cell.angle_alpha   90.00
_cell.angle_beta   90.00
_cell.angle_gamma   90.00
#
_symmetry.space_group_name_H-M   'P 1'
#
loop_
_entity.id
_entity.type
_entity.pdbx_description
1 polymer ?
#
loop_
_entity_poly.entity_id
_entity_poly.type
_entity_poly.pdbx_seq_one_letter_code
_entity_poly.pdbx_strand_id
1 'polypeptide(L)'
;MLGEDGSAWLERLHMQLARNLRAADWSQAEIADIMGSTQSTISRMAHRDLPEMSGTSDQSTIDGWAHEISMALRQLGPKAKPSRTRFVMEIAFAPGQVLRFDKSLTGTDLDSDQEQSSLLKRLEWAVSRIDVNRLKNRMPAVGMNIACCLETARSTAEVAAFPGKITIVDGKIRHHETPQFGASKHLANMLIDSRVYDKSKTAILNVQPGAEKEKIETICEDLDLNLTFAPKGDLIPHQGIDIILDEGAFGWEPSLYILAHNPLELVDRMHRIISLL
;
A
#
# COMPACT_ATOMS: atom_id res chain seq x y z
N MET A 1 8.99 -8.17 -23.53
CA MET A 1 8.56 -7.11 -22.60
C MET A 1 9.08 -7.23 -21.17
N LEU A 2 8.61 -8.13 -20.28
CA LEU A 2 9.12 -8.16 -18.88
C LEU A 2 10.53 -8.76 -18.75
N GLY A 3 10.83 -9.82 -19.51
CA GLY A 3 12.14 -10.49 -19.51
C GLY A 3 13.15 -9.87 -20.49
N GLU A 4 12.76 -9.76 -21.78
CA GLU A 4 13.68 -9.34 -22.86
C GLU A 4 13.90 -7.83 -22.93
N ASP A 5 12.84 -7.01 -22.85
CA ASP A 5 12.97 -5.54 -22.95
C ASP A 5 13.16 -4.86 -21.58
N GLY A 6 12.82 -5.56 -20.49
CA GLY A 6 12.74 -5.03 -19.12
C GLY A 6 14.07 -4.51 -18.59
N SER A 7 15.17 -5.22 -18.85
CA SER A 7 16.52 -4.75 -18.50
C SER A 7 17.06 -3.76 -19.54
N ALA A 8 16.75 -3.98 -20.82
CA ALA A 8 17.23 -3.16 -21.93
C ALA A 8 16.75 -1.71 -21.85
N TRP A 9 15.48 -1.45 -21.49
CA TRP A 9 14.98 -0.08 -21.38
C TRP A 9 15.66 0.69 -20.25
N LEU A 10 15.92 0.03 -19.11
CA LEU A 10 16.56 0.67 -17.97
C LEU A 10 18.05 0.95 -18.25
N GLU A 11 18.75 -0.02 -18.87
CA GLU A 11 20.13 0.17 -19.30
C GLU A 11 20.24 1.29 -20.33
N ARG A 12 19.33 1.32 -21.32
CA ARG A 12 19.27 2.39 -22.33
C ARG A 12 19.00 3.75 -21.71
N LEU A 13 18.05 3.86 -20.79
CA LEU A 13 17.74 5.10 -20.06
C LEU A 13 19.00 5.63 -19.36
N HIS A 14 19.71 4.76 -18.64
CA HIS A 14 20.92 5.14 -17.92
C HIS A 14 22.05 5.59 -18.85
N MET A 15 22.27 4.86 -19.95
CA MET A 15 23.30 5.22 -20.93
C MET A 15 23.00 6.56 -21.59
N GLN A 16 21.75 6.81 -21.99
CA GLN A 16 21.34 8.07 -22.59
C GLN A 16 21.41 9.23 -21.61
N LEU A 17 20.98 9.03 -20.37
CA LEU A 17 21.08 10.05 -19.33
C LEU A 17 22.55 10.44 -19.08
N ALA A 18 23.46 9.47 -18.98
CA ALA A 18 24.89 9.72 -18.83
C ALA A 18 25.48 10.50 -20.01
N ARG A 19 25.11 10.13 -21.25
CA ARG A 19 25.54 10.83 -22.48
C ARG A 19 25.02 12.27 -22.52
N ASN A 20 23.75 12.49 -22.20
CA ASN A 20 23.13 13.81 -22.19
C ASN A 20 23.76 14.73 -21.13
N LEU A 21 24.01 14.22 -19.92
CA LEU A 21 24.66 14.99 -18.86
C LEU A 21 26.11 15.35 -19.22
N ARG A 22 26.85 14.41 -19.85
CA ARG A 22 28.21 14.67 -20.33
C ARG A 22 28.23 15.74 -21.43
N ALA A 23 27.25 15.72 -22.34
CA ALA A 23 27.07 16.75 -23.35
C ALA A 23 26.66 18.12 -22.76
N ALA A 24 26.17 18.13 -21.51
CA ALA A 24 25.87 19.33 -20.74
C ALA A 24 27.01 19.75 -19.80
N ASP A 25 28.25 19.34 -20.11
CA ASP A 25 29.49 19.66 -19.39
C ASP A 25 29.59 19.16 -17.95
N TRP A 26 28.78 18.16 -17.56
CA TRP A 26 28.96 17.50 -16.28
C TRP A 26 30.21 16.62 -16.29
N SER A 27 30.97 16.66 -15.21
CA SER A 27 32.12 15.79 -15.03
C SER A 27 31.67 14.33 -14.84
N GLN A 28 32.53 13.40 -15.23
CA GLN A 28 32.28 11.97 -15.05
C GLN A 28 32.07 11.59 -13.57
N ALA A 29 32.67 12.35 -12.64
CA ALA A 29 32.49 12.20 -11.21
C ALA A 29 31.07 12.58 -10.77
N GLU A 30 30.57 13.73 -11.24
CA GLU A 30 29.21 14.21 -10.92
C GLU A 30 28.13 13.29 -11.50
N ILE A 31 28.34 12.82 -12.73
CA ILE A 31 27.42 11.86 -13.36
C ILE A 31 27.41 10.54 -12.59
N ALA A 32 28.58 10.05 -12.17
CA ALA A 32 28.68 8.82 -11.38
C ALA A 32 27.94 8.94 -10.03
N ASP A 33 28.12 10.06 -9.34
CA ASP A 33 27.48 10.34 -8.05
C ASP A 33 25.95 10.35 -8.17
N ILE A 34 25.39 11.11 -9.13
CA ILE A 34 23.93 11.26 -9.27
C ILE A 34 23.25 9.98 -9.77
N MET A 35 23.95 9.20 -10.59
CA MET A 35 23.45 7.93 -11.13
C MET A 35 23.64 6.76 -10.16
N GLY A 36 24.30 6.96 -9.02
CA GLY A 36 24.64 5.88 -8.08
C GLY A 36 25.56 4.81 -8.70
N SER A 37 26.51 5.23 -9.53
CA SER A 37 27.42 4.33 -10.26
C SER A 37 28.89 4.71 -10.06
N THR A 38 29.80 4.01 -10.74
CA THR A 38 31.23 4.35 -10.72
C THR A 38 31.61 5.19 -11.94
N GLN A 39 32.64 6.03 -11.79
CA GLN A 39 33.20 6.77 -12.94
C GLN A 39 33.58 5.82 -14.08
N SER A 40 34.17 4.65 -13.77
CA SER A 40 34.51 3.63 -14.79
C SER A 40 33.28 3.10 -15.53
N THR A 41 32.13 2.98 -14.87
CA THR A 41 30.87 2.56 -15.51
C THR A 41 30.30 3.65 -16.40
N ILE A 42 30.31 4.92 -15.96
CA ILE A 42 29.91 6.06 -16.80
C ILE A 42 30.78 6.17 -18.06
N SER A 43 32.10 5.95 -17.93
CA SER A 43 32.99 5.92 -19.09
C SER A 43 32.58 4.82 -20.09
N ARG A 44 32.29 3.61 -19.60
CA ARG A 44 31.82 2.50 -20.46
C ARG A 44 30.49 2.83 -21.15
N MET A 45 29.53 3.37 -20.41
CA MET A 45 28.21 3.76 -20.93
C MET A 45 28.29 4.82 -22.04
N ALA A 46 29.28 5.72 -21.98
CA ALA A 46 29.45 6.75 -22.99
C ALA A 46 29.92 6.20 -24.36
N HIS A 47 30.65 5.07 -24.37
CA HIS A 47 31.28 4.55 -25.60
C HIS A 47 30.63 3.27 -26.14
N ARG A 48 29.90 2.52 -25.30
CA ARG A 48 29.21 1.29 -25.71
C ARG A 48 27.96 1.62 -26.51
N ASP A 49 27.61 0.80 -27.50
CA ASP A 49 26.33 0.91 -28.22
C ASP A 49 25.13 0.77 -27.28
N LEU A 50 24.05 1.49 -27.59
CA LEU A 50 22.83 1.43 -26.81
C LEU A 50 22.17 0.05 -26.99
N PRO A 51 21.56 -0.53 -25.94
CA PRO A 51 20.77 -1.74 -26.08
C PRO A 51 19.67 -1.56 -27.12
N GLU A 52 19.55 -2.53 -28.02
CA GLU A 52 18.40 -2.63 -28.92
C GLU A 52 17.18 -3.09 -28.13
N MET A 53 16.02 -2.54 -28.49
CA MET A 53 14.72 -2.95 -27.96
C MET A 53 13.82 -3.38 -29.10
N SER A 54 12.86 -4.27 -28.81
CA SER A 54 11.96 -4.87 -29.80
C SER A 54 11.13 -3.84 -30.59
N GLY A 55 10.79 -2.70 -29.98
CA GLY A 55 10.02 -1.61 -30.58
C GLY A 55 10.83 -0.32 -30.75
N THR A 56 10.85 0.25 -31.96
CA THR A 56 11.50 1.55 -32.22
C THR A 56 10.78 2.72 -31.54
N SER A 57 9.45 2.62 -31.36
CA SER A 57 8.66 3.58 -30.57
C SER A 57 9.08 3.62 -29.10
N ASP A 58 9.40 2.45 -28.55
CA ASP A 58 9.75 2.30 -27.15
C ASP A 58 11.12 2.92 -26.91
N GLN A 59 12.08 2.69 -27.81
CA GLN A 59 13.39 3.36 -27.79
C GLN A 59 13.25 4.88 -27.78
N SER A 60 12.40 5.44 -28.66
CA SER A 60 12.14 6.89 -28.70
C SER A 60 11.51 7.41 -27.41
N THR A 61 10.65 6.62 -26.77
CA THR A 61 10.00 6.99 -25.51
C THR A 61 11.02 7.05 -24.37
N ILE A 62 11.87 6.03 -24.26
CA ILE A 62 12.94 5.97 -23.26
C ILE A 62 13.98 7.08 -23.46
N ASP A 63 14.37 7.33 -24.70
CA ASP A 63 15.31 8.41 -25.05
C ASP A 63 14.71 9.78 -24.70
N GLY A 64 13.40 9.97 -24.92
CA GLY A 64 12.66 11.16 -24.51
C GLY A 64 12.67 11.37 -23.00
N TRP A 65 12.40 10.33 -22.21
CA TRP A 65 12.49 10.41 -20.75
C TRP A 65 13.90 10.76 -20.26
N ALA A 66 14.95 10.14 -20.83
CA ALA A 66 16.33 10.47 -20.52
C ALA A 66 16.65 11.95 -20.82
N HIS A 67 16.13 12.48 -21.93
CA HIS A 67 16.31 13.87 -22.30
C HIS A 67 15.65 14.82 -21.29
N GLU A 68 14.37 14.62 -20.96
CA GLU A 68 13.65 15.46 -20.00
C GLU A 68 14.30 15.44 -18.61
N ILE A 69 14.69 14.26 -18.12
CA ILE A 69 15.39 14.12 -16.84
C ILE A 69 16.74 14.88 -16.91
N SER A 70 17.50 14.76 -17.99
CA SER A 70 18.78 15.47 -18.14
C SER A 70 18.62 16.98 -18.14
N MET A 71 17.55 17.51 -18.77
CA MET A 71 17.25 18.94 -18.76
C MET A 71 16.90 19.43 -17.34
N ALA A 72 16.07 18.69 -16.61
CA ALA A 72 15.74 19.01 -15.23
C ALA A 72 17.00 18.99 -14.33
N LEU A 73 17.84 17.96 -14.46
CA LEU A 73 19.09 17.86 -13.72
C LEU A 73 20.04 19.01 -14.06
N ARG A 74 20.16 19.39 -15.33
CA ARG A 74 20.97 20.56 -15.74
C ARG A 74 20.53 21.84 -15.03
N GLN A 75 19.23 22.02 -14.82
CA GLN A 75 18.69 23.18 -14.12
C GLN A 75 18.88 23.12 -12.60
N LEU A 76 18.75 21.93 -12.00
CA LEU A 76 18.87 21.73 -10.55
C LEU A 76 20.33 21.59 -10.07
N GLY A 77 21.23 21.22 -10.97
CA GLY A 77 22.65 21.01 -10.73
C GLY A 77 23.01 19.62 -10.16
N PRO A 78 24.31 19.31 -10.06
CA PRO A 78 24.83 17.98 -9.69
C PRO A 78 24.55 17.54 -8.26
N LYS A 79 24.17 18.47 -7.38
CA LYS A 79 23.80 18.16 -5.98
C LYS A 79 22.31 17.87 -5.79
N ALA A 80 21.53 17.90 -6.87
CA ALA A 80 20.10 17.61 -6.82
C ALA A 80 19.86 16.17 -6.37
N LYS A 81 18.95 15.99 -5.41
CA LYS A 81 18.53 14.66 -4.95
C LYS A 81 17.03 14.50 -5.15
N PRO A 82 16.58 13.48 -5.90
CA PRO A 82 15.15 13.18 -5.96
C PRO A 82 14.66 12.79 -4.57
N SER A 83 13.67 13.52 -4.05
CA SER A 83 13.08 13.24 -2.73
C SER A 83 12.06 12.10 -2.76
N ARG A 84 11.52 11.81 -3.95
CA ARG A 84 10.53 10.76 -4.16
C ARG A 84 10.50 10.36 -5.63
N THR A 85 10.51 9.07 -5.90
CA THR A 85 10.20 8.50 -7.22
C THR A 85 8.90 7.71 -7.11
N ARG A 86 7.89 8.03 -7.92
CA ARG A 86 6.61 7.29 -7.95
C ARG A 86 6.57 6.41 -9.19
N PHE A 87 6.40 5.11 -8.99
CA PHE A 87 6.22 4.13 -10.05
C PHE A 87 4.75 3.80 -10.18
N VAL A 88 4.19 4.11 -11.35
CA VAL A 88 2.88 3.65 -11.77
C VAL A 88 3.12 2.64 -12.89
N MET A 89 2.88 1.37 -12.59
CA MET A 89 3.03 0.27 -13.54
C MET A 89 1.67 -0.38 -13.75
N GLU A 90 1.33 -0.59 -15.01
CA GLU A 90 0.13 -1.32 -15.41
C GLU A 90 0.55 -2.47 -16.31
N ILE A 91 0.10 -3.69 -15.99
CA ILE A 91 0.35 -4.90 -16.79
C ILE A 91 -1.02 -5.47 -17.17
N ALA A 92 -1.33 -5.44 -18.45
CA ALA A 92 -2.55 -6.03 -19.00
C ALA A 92 -2.26 -7.39 -19.63
N PHE A 93 -2.99 -8.42 -19.22
CA PHE A 93 -2.88 -9.77 -19.78
C PHE A 93 -4.01 -10.07 -20.78
N ALA A 94 -5.21 -9.55 -20.51
CA ALA A 94 -6.41 -9.69 -21.35
C ALA A 94 -7.40 -8.55 -21.03
N PRO A 95 -8.46 -8.33 -21.83
CA PRO A 95 -9.53 -7.39 -21.49
C PRO A 95 -10.09 -7.69 -20.09
N GLY A 96 -9.98 -6.72 -19.18
CA GLY A 96 -10.42 -6.85 -17.77
C GLY A 96 -9.41 -7.53 -16.83
N GLN A 97 -8.28 -8.04 -17.32
CA GLN A 97 -7.20 -8.62 -16.50
C GLN A 97 -6.00 -7.67 -16.48
N VAL A 98 -6.12 -6.64 -15.65
CA VAL A 98 -5.11 -5.58 -15.50
C VAL A 98 -4.58 -5.57 -14.08
N LEU A 99 -3.27 -5.74 -13.92
CA LEU A 99 -2.57 -5.51 -12.65
C LEU A 99 -2.03 -4.08 -12.64
N ARG A 100 -2.36 -3.31 -11.61
CA ARG A 100 -1.87 -1.95 -11.43
C ARG A 100 -1.10 -1.82 -10.12
N PHE A 101 0.13 -1.35 -10.21
CA PHE A 101 1.00 -1.05 -9.09
C PHE A 101 1.23 0.46 -9.05
N ASP A 102 0.91 1.08 -7.91
CA ASP A 102 1.14 2.50 -7.67
C ASP A 102 1.89 2.65 -6.35
N LYS A 103 3.22 2.75 -6.45
CA LYS A 103 4.13 2.72 -5.30
C LYS A 103 5.17 3.83 -5.42
N SER A 104 5.72 4.25 -4.28
CA SER A 104 6.81 5.22 -4.23
C SER A 104 8.08 4.53 -3.76
N LEU A 105 9.17 4.74 -4.49
CA LEU A 105 10.52 4.37 -4.10
C LEU A 105 11.25 5.64 -3.65
N THR A 106 11.75 5.63 -2.42
CA THR A 106 12.43 6.78 -1.81
C THR A 106 13.95 6.65 -1.80
N GLY A 107 14.49 5.45 -2.05
CA GLY A 107 15.93 5.21 -2.12
C GLY A 107 16.67 5.37 -0.80
N THR A 108 15.95 5.58 0.30
CA THR A 108 16.45 5.64 1.67
C THR A 108 15.69 4.62 2.50
N ASP A 109 16.36 3.99 3.46
CA ASP A 109 15.65 3.40 4.59
C ASP A 109 14.80 4.53 5.20
N LEU A 110 13.50 4.30 5.28
CA LEU A 110 12.63 5.22 5.99
C LEU A 110 13.04 5.07 7.46
N ASP A 111 13.54 6.14 8.09
CA ASP A 111 13.65 6.14 9.55
C ASP A 111 12.29 5.79 10.15
N SER A 112 12.26 5.17 11.33
CA SER A 112 11.02 4.68 11.97
C SER A 112 9.89 5.72 11.96
N ASP A 113 10.25 6.99 12.15
CA ASP A 113 9.31 8.12 12.19
C ASP A 113 8.66 8.39 10.82
N GLN A 114 9.39 8.15 9.74
CA GLN A 114 8.88 8.31 8.38
C GLN A 114 7.96 7.16 7.97
N GLU A 115 8.28 5.92 8.36
CA GLU A 115 7.39 4.77 8.16
C GLU A 115 6.08 4.96 8.93
N GLN A 116 6.19 5.35 10.19
CA GLN A 116 5.06 5.65 11.05
C GLN A 116 4.20 6.78 10.47
N SER A 117 4.81 7.91 10.08
CA SER A 117 4.08 9.02 9.45
C SER A 117 3.40 8.60 8.13
N SER A 118 4.07 7.78 7.33
CA SER A 118 3.51 7.26 6.08
C SER A 118 2.33 6.31 6.33
N LEU A 119 2.39 5.50 7.38
CA LEU A 119 1.31 4.61 7.80
C LEU A 119 0.08 5.41 8.23
N LEU A 120 0.25 6.46 9.05
CA LEU A 120 -0.84 7.33 9.47
C LEU A 120 -1.54 7.99 8.27
N LYS A 121 -0.77 8.52 7.31
CA LYS A 121 -1.34 9.11 6.08
C LYS A 121 -2.09 8.10 5.22
N ARG A 122 -1.59 6.86 5.12
CA ARG A 122 -2.28 5.77 4.40
C ARG A 122 -3.59 5.40 5.08
N LEU A 123 -3.62 5.39 6.42
CA LEU A 123 -4.82 5.11 7.19
C LEU A 123 -5.88 6.20 7.00
N GLU A 124 -5.49 7.49 7.06
CA GLU A 124 -6.38 8.61 6.72
C GLU A 124 -6.94 8.50 5.30
N TRP A 125 -6.06 8.22 4.34
CA TRP A 125 -6.48 8.09 2.95
C TRP A 125 -7.43 6.91 2.74
N ALA A 126 -7.20 5.77 3.39
CA ALA A 126 -8.12 4.63 3.35
C ALA A 126 -9.50 4.98 3.88
N VAL A 127 -9.60 5.67 5.02
CA VAL A 127 -10.90 6.13 5.55
C VAL A 127 -11.63 7.06 4.58
N SER A 128 -10.90 7.94 3.89
CA SER A 128 -11.50 8.85 2.89
C SER A 128 -12.11 8.11 1.69
N ARG A 129 -11.76 6.84 1.48
CA ARG A 129 -12.25 5.98 0.38
C ARG A 129 -13.50 5.18 0.75
N ILE A 130 -13.92 5.21 2.00
CA ILE A 130 -15.11 4.48 2.47
C ILE A 130 -16.38 5.08 1.85
N ASP A 131 -17.16 4.24 1.17
CA ASP A 131 -18.46 4.59 0.62
C ASP A 131 -19.52 4.51 1.72
N VAL A 132 -19.96 5.68 2.18
CA VAL A 132 -20.95 5.82 3.26
C VAL A 132 -22.27 5.13 2.92
N ASN A 133 -22.68 5.11 1.65
CA ASN A 133 -23.95 4.52 1.26
C ASN A 133 -23.96 3.00 1.46
N ARG A 134 -22.80 2.36 1.29
CA ARG A 134 -22.61 0.93 1.56
C ARG A 134 -22.50 0.68 3.05
N LEU A 135 -21.74 1.51 3.77
CA LEU A 135 -21.46 1.29 5.20
C LEU A 135 -22.65 1.59 6.12
N LYS A 136 -23.56 2.50 5.75
CA LYS A 136 -24.63 3.00 6.65
C LYS A 136 -25.45 1.89 7.32
N ASN A 137 -25.73 0.80 6.59
CA ASN A 137 -26.53 -0.33 7.10
C ASN A 137 -25.69 -1.37 7.87
N ARG A 138 -24.37 -1.17 7.94
CA ARG A 138 -23.40 -2.06 8.58
C ARG A 138 -22.53 -1.33 9.61
N MET A 139 -22.96 -0.15 10.05
CA MET A 139 -22.29 0.58 11.14
C MET A 139 -22.64 -0.09 12.49
N PRO A 140 -21.65 -0.52 13.29
CA PRO A 140 -21.89 -1.06 14.63
C PRO A 140 -22.50 -0.01 15.57
N ALA A 141 -23.34 -0.41 16.52
CA ALA A 141 -23.90 0.52 17.52
C ALA A 141 -22.83 1.03 18.47
N VAL A 142 -21.86 0.18 18.82
CA VAL A 142 -20.65 0.62 19.50
C VAL A 142 -19.78 1.54 18.63
N GLY A 143 -19.95 1.59 17.31
CA GLY A 143 -19.15 2.38 16.37
C GLY A 143 -18.01 1.60 15.71
N MET A 144 -17.66 2.00 14.48
CA MET A 144 -16.59 1.42 13.69
C MET A 144 -15.24 2.07 14.03
N ASN A 145 -14.16 1.32 13.89
CA ASN A 145 -12.81 1.88 13.78
C ASN A 145 -12.00 1.05 12.76
N ILE A 146 -10.86 1.60 12.36
CA ILE A 146 -9.88 0.97 11.48
C ILE A 146 -8.51 1.13 12.13
N ALA A 147 -7.72 0.08 12.09
CA ALA A 147 -6.39 0.06 12.67
C ALA A 147 -5.39 -0.58 11.71
N CYS A 148 -4.13 -0.14 11.79
CA CYS A 148 -3.05 -0.77 11.04
C CYS A 148 -1.70 -0.62 11.75
N CYS A 149 -0.76 -1.50 11.43
CA CYS A 149 0.58 -1.49 11.98
C CYS A 149 1.62 -1.74 10.88
N LEU A 150 2.90 -1.59 11.22
CA LEU A 150 3.99 -2.07 10.37
C LEU A 150 4.12 -3.59 10.50
N GLU A 151 4.73 -4.25 9.52
CA GLU A 151 4.99 -5.70 9.56
C GLU A 151 5.91 -6.09 10.73
N THR A 152 6.73 -5.16 11.19
CA THR A 152 7.64 -5.34 12.33
C THR A 152 6.96 -5.20 13.69
N ALA A 153 5.70 -4.73 13.74
CA ALA A 153 5.02 -4.39 14.99
C ALA A 153 4.90 -5.60 15.93
N ARG A 154 5.12 -5.38 17.23
CA ARG A 154 5.06 -6.45 18.25
C ARG A 154 4.11 -6.17 19.40
N SER A 155 3.64 -4.93 19.53
CA SER A 155 2.81 -4.50 20.63
C SER A 155 1.64 -3.65 20.14
N THR A 156 0.61 -3.55 20.96
CA THR A 156 -0.58 -2.72 20.68
C THR A 156 -0.25 -1.23 20.63
N ALA A 157 0.85 -0.81 21.28
CA ALA A 157 1.36 0.56 21.19
C ALA A 157 1.86 0.92 19.79
N GLU A 158 2.27 -0.08 18.98
CA GLU A 158 2.75 0.10 17.61
C GLU A 158 1.62 -0.02 16.57
N VAL A 159 0.37 -0.11 17.01
CA VAL A 159 -0.82 -0.11 16.14
C VAL A 159 -1.41 1.28 16.09
N ALA A 160 -1.56 1.82 14.88
CA ALA A 160 -2.25 3.08 14.63
C ALA A 160 -3.76 2.86 14.45
N ALA A 161 -4.57 3.72 15.03
CA ALA A 161 -6.02 3.77 14.85
C ALA A 161 -6.52 5.21 15.06
N PHE A 162 -7.81 5.46 14.82
CA PHE A 162 -8.40 6.76 15.18
C PHE A 162 -8.68 6.82 16.69
N PRO A 163 -8.24 7.89 17.39
CA PRO A 163 -8.73 8.20 18.73
C PRO A 163 -10.24 8.44 18.69
N GLY A 164 -10.98 7.65 19.47
CA GLY A 164 -12.44 7.58 19.33
C GLY A 164 -12.86 6.60 18.24
N LYS A 165 -14.06 6.79 17.70
CA LYS A 165 -14.65 5.89 16.69
C LYS A 165 -15.07 6.69 15.47
N ILE A 166 -15.06 6.01 14.33
CA ILE A 166 -15.53 6.53 13.07
C ILE A 166 -17.06 6.49 13.08
N THR A 167 -17.68 7.63 12.81
CA THR A 167 -19.14 7.79 12.79
C THR A 167 -19.61 8.35 11.45
N ILE A 168 -20.90 8.20 11.16
CA ILE A 168 -21.53 8.83 9.99
C ILE A 168 -22.34 10.02 10.47
N VAL A 169 -22.00 11.22 9.99
CA VAL A 169 -22.73 12.47 10.26
C VAL A 169 -23.01 13.16 8.93
N ASP A 170 -24.27 13.50 8.67
CA ASP A 170 -24.73 14.14 7.43
C ASP A 170 -24.32 13.38 6.15
N GLY A 171 -24.37 12.04 6.20
CA GLY A 171 -24.00 11.19 5.06
C GLY A 171 -22.51 11.21 4.73
N LYS A 172 -21.65 11.66 5.65
CA LYS A 172 -20.19 11.65 5.53
C LYS A 172 -19.55 10.90 6.69
N ILE A 173 -18.44 10.23 6.42
CA ILE A 173 -17.56 9.72 7.47
C ILE A 173 -17.00 10.91 8.26
N ARG A 174 -17.09 10.85 9.58
CA ARG A 174 -16.42 11.80 10.48
C ARG A 174 -15.62 11.06 11.55
N HIS A 175 -14.43 11.60 11.79
CA HIS A 175 -13.56 11.28 12.91
C HIS A 175 -13.15 12.60 13.58
N HIS A 176 -13.00 12.60 14.90
CA HIS A 176 -12.74 13.83 15.67
C HIS A 176 -11.26 14.25 15.64
N GLU A 177 -10.38 13.27 15.54
CA GLU A 177 -8.93 13.45 15.54
C GLU A 177 -8.29 12.70 14.38
N THR A 178 -7.02 13.01 14.09
CA THR A 178 -6.17 12.25 13.16
C THR A 178 -5.76 10.92 13.80
N PRO A 179 -5.43 9.88 13.01
CA PRO A 179 -5.01 8.61 13.58
C PRO A 179 -3.69 8.74 14.32
N GLN A 180 -3.54 7.93 15.37
CA GLN A 180 -2.38 7.92 16.26
C GLN A 180 -2.06 6.48 16.68
N PHE A 181 -0.78 6.24 16.99
CA PHE A 181 -0.33 4.98 17.55
C PHE A 181 -0.86 4.78 18.98
N GLY A 182 -1.27 3.55 19.31
CA GLY A 182 -1.82 3.20 20.62
C GLY A 182 -3.22 3.77 20.91
N ALA A 183 -3.93 4.31 19.92
CA ALA A 183 -5.22 4.98 20.11
C ALA A 183 -6.39 4.02 20.39
N SER A 184 -6.34 2.78 19.90
CA SER A 184 -7.41 1.78 20.07
C SER A 184 -6.87 0.54 20.76
N LYS A 185 -7.40 0.20 21.94
CA LYS A 185 -7.01 -1.03 22.65
C LYS A 185 -7.61 -2.28 22.00
N HIS A 186 -8.90 -2.22 21.67
CA HIS A 186 -9.67 -3.38 21.21
C HIS A 186 -9.20 -3.89 19.85
N LEU A 187 -9.17 -3.02 18.83
CA LEU A 187 -8.70 -3.42 17.51
C LEU A 187 -7.19 -3.72 17.49
N ALA A 188 -6.39 -3.03 18.29
CA ALA A 188 -4.97 -3.32 18.38
C ALA A 188 -4.71 -4.71 18.97
N ASN A 189 -5.45 -5.11 20.02
CA ASN A 189 -5.34 -6.46 20.57
C ASN A 189 -5.72 -7.50 19.51
N MET A 190 -6.90 -7.36 18.89
CA MET A 190 -7.37 -8.29 17.88
C MET A 190 -6.42 -8.39 16.68
N LEU A 191 -5.84 -7.27 16.22
CA LEU A 191 -4.83 -7.27 15.16
C LEU A 191 -3.56 -7.99 15.60
N ILE A 192 -2.99 -7.67 16.76
CA ILE A 192 -1.76 -8.33 17.23
C ILE A 192 -1.98 -9.83 17.46
N ASP A 193 -3.12 -10.22 18.03
CA ASP A 193 -3.48 -11.62 18.28
C ASP A 193 -3.63 -12.39 16.95
N SER A 194 -4.31 -11.81 15.96
CA SER A 194 -4.42 -12.41 14.63
C SER A 194 -3.06 -12.57 13.93
N ARG A 195 -2.13 -11.64 14.17
CA ARG A 195 -0.79 -11.65 13.57
C ARG A 195 0.14 -12.73 14.10
N VAL A 196 -0.20 -13.34 15.23
CA VAL A 196 0.46 -14.57 15.71
C VAL A 196 0.29 -15.70 14.70
N TYR A 197 -0.87 -15.75 14.03
CA TYR A 197 -1.22 -16.78 13.05
C TYR A 197 -0.92 -16.38 11.61
N ASP A 198 -1.10 -15.09 11.28
CA ASP A 198 -0.77 -14.55 9.95
C ASP A 198 -0.10 -13.18 10.05
N LYS A 199 1.23 -13.15 10.02
CA LYS A 199 2.04 -11.93 10.11
C LYS A 199 1.83 -10.96 8.94
N SER A 200 1.30 -11.45 7.81
CA SER A 200 1.06 -10.66 6.61
C SER A 200 -0.13 -9.70 6.78
N LYS A 201 -1.02 -9.97 7.74
CA LYS A 201 -2.10 -9.05 8.09
C LYS A 201 -1.54 -7.88 8.86
N THR A 202 -1.78 -6.67 8.37
CA THR A 202 -1.30 -5.44 9.01
C THR A 202 -2.39 -4.39 9.17
N ALA A 203 -3.61 -4.68 8.71
CA ALA A 203 -4.76 -3.80 8.85
C ALA A 203 -5.99 -4.58 9.28
N ILE A 204 -6.81 -3.98 10.15
CA ILE A 204 -8.09 -4.52 10.63
C ILE A 204 -9.15 -3.43 10.71
N LEU A 205 -10.42 -3.76 10.50
CA LEU A 205 -11.56 -2.91 10.85
C LEU A 205 -12.71 -3.76 11.37
N ASN A 206 -13.66 -3.13 12.07
CA ASN A 206 -14.87 -3.80 12.55
C ASN A 206 -16.14 -3.22 11.90
N VAL A 207 -17.04 -4.09 11.45
CA VAL A 207 -18.37 -3.74 10.93
C VAL A 207 -19.43 -4.62 11.59
N GLN A 208 -20.69 -4.22 11.42
CA GLN A 208 -21.81 -5.01 11.93
C GLN A 208 -22.04 -6.23 11.03
N PRO A 209 -22.03 -7.47 11.57
CA PRO A 209 -22.20 -8.69 10.77
C PRO A 209 -23.60 -8.84 10.15
N GLY A 210 -24.60 -8.10 10.66
CA GLY A 210 -26.00 -8.31 10.30
C GLY A 210 -26.63 -9.47 11.10
N ALA A 211 -27.88 -9.82 10.77
CA ALA A 211 -28.62 -10.86 11.48
C ALA A 211 -28.31 -12.28 10.97
N GLU A 212 -27.99 -12.42 9.69
CA GLU A 212 -27.82 -13.70 9.00
C GLU A 212 -26.35 -14.12 9.00
N LYS A 213 -25.89 -14.68 10.12
CA LYS A 213 -24.48 -15.09 10.30
C LYS A 213 -24.05 -16.19 9.32
N GLU A 214 -24.95 -17.10 8.97
CA GLU A 214 -24.71 -18.19 8.01
C GLU A 214 -24.27 -17.64 6.64
N LYS A 215 -24.75 -16.46 6.23
CA LYS A 215 -24.30 -15.81 4.99
C LYS A 215 -22.83 -15.43 5.01
N ILE A 216 -22.27 -15.12 6.18
CA ILE A 216 -20.86 -14.73 6.29
C ILE A 216 -19.97 -15.92 5.95
N GLU A 217 -20.34 -17.12 6.39
CA GLU A 217 -19.62 -18.36 6.06
C GLU A 217 -19.63 -18.59 4.54
N THR A 218 -20.81 -18.52 3.90
CA THR A 218 -20.94 -18.66 2.44
C THR A 218 -20.12 -17.61 1.68
N ILE A 219 -20.15 -16.36 2.11
CA ILE A 219 -19.35 -15.29 1.49
C ILE A 219 -17.85 -15.57 1.64
N CYS A 220 -17.41 -16.09 2.79
CA CYS A 220 -16.00 -16.42 2.98
C CYS A 220 -15.57 -17.57 2.06
N GLU A 221 -16.41 -18.60 1.90
CA GLU A 221 -16.16 -19.70 0.94
C GLU A 221 -16.10 -19.20 -0.51
N ASP A 222 -17.07 -18.41 -0.96
CA ASP A 222 -17.13 -17.86 -2.33
C ASP A 222 -15.96 -16.94 -2.66
N LEU A 223 -15.42 -16.26 -1.64
CA LEU A 223 -14.32 -15.33 -1.77
C LEU A 223 -12.95 -15.94 -1.46
N ASP A 224 -12.89 -17.22 -1.12
CA ASP A 224 -11.67 -17.93 -0.67
C ASP A 224 -10.98 -17.20 0.50
N LEU A 225 -11.78 -16.82 1.50
CA LEU A 225 -11.33 -16.12 2.71
C LEU A 225 -11.36 -17.06 3.92
N ASN A 226 -10.31 -16.99 4.74
CA ASN A 226 -10.25 -17.77 5.98
C ASN A 226 -11.03 -17.09 7.10
N LEU A 227 -12.12 -17.74 7.53
CA LEU A 227 -12.96 -17.31 8.65
C LEU A 227 -12.54 -18.01 9.95
N THR A 228 -12.45 -17.23 11.03
CA THR A 228 -12.40 -17.75 12.40
C THR A 228 -13.39 -17.01 13.28
N PHE A 229 -13.49 -17.40 14.55
CA PHE A 229 -14.39 -16.83 15.52
C PHE A 229 -13.63 -16.18 16.68
N ALA A 230 -14.27 -15.22 17.33
CA ALA A 230 -13.75 -14.61 18.55
C ALA A 230 -14.86 -14.40 19.59
N PRO A 231 -15.39 -15.48 20.21
CA PRO A 231 -16.49 -15.35 21.16
C PRO A 231 -16.09 -14.44 22.33
N LYS A 232 -16.82 -13.33 22.51
CA LYS A 232 -16.52 -12.31 23.53
C LYS A 232 -15.11 -11.70 23.38
N GLY A 233 -14.63 -11.61 22.15
CA GLY A 233 -13.32 -11.03 21.82
C GLY A 233 -12.12 -11.98 21.96
N ASP A 234 -12.32 -13.23 22.40
CA ASP A 234 -11.23 -14.20 22.52
C ASP A 234 -11.02 -14.96 21.21
N LEU A 235 -9.95 -14.62 20.48
CA LEU A 235 -9.66 -15.19 19.16
C LEU A 235 -9.41 -16.70 19.21
N ILE A 236 -10.13 -17.46 18.38
CA ILE A 236 -9.89 -18.88 18.19
C ILE A 236 -8.72 -19.07 17.20
N PRO A 237 -7.70 -19.88 17.55
CA PRO A 237 -6.58 -20.17 16.66
C PRO A 237 -7.02 -20.74 15.30
N HIS A 238 -6.44 -20.24 14.21
CA HIS A 238 -6.72 -20.70 12.85
C HIS A 238 -5.47 -20.56 11.96
N GLN A 239 -5.37 -21.35 10.88
CA GLN A 239 -4.30 -21.18 9.88
C GLN A 239 -4.72 -20.15 8.84
N GLY A 240 -4.07 -18.99 8.83
CA GLY A 240 -4.51 -17.86 7.99
C GLY A 240 -5.81 -17.25 8.53
N ILE A 241 -5.88 -15.91 8.61
CA ILE A 241 -7.05 -15.22 9.16
C ILE A 241 -7.36 -14.00 8.31
N ASP A 242 -8.45 -14.07 7.55
CA ASP A 242 -8.93 -12.94 6.75
C ASP A 242 -10.15 -12.27 7.40
N ILE A 243 -10.99 -13.06 8.07
CA ILE A 243 -12.24 -12.62 8.70
C ILE A 243 -12.34 -13.24 10.09
N ILE A 244 -12.81 -12.45 11.06
CA ILE A 244 -13.10 -12.90 12.42
C ILE A 244 -14.55 -12.52 12.75
N LEU A 245 -15.38 -13.51 13.08
CA LEU A 245 -16.75 -13.28 13.52
C LEU A 245 -16.86 -13.42 15.04
N ASP A 246 -17.22 -12.33 15.71
CA ASP A 246 -17.73 -12.38 17.08
C ASP A 246 -19.25 -12.41 17.02
N GLU A 247 -19.80 -13.54 17.44
CA GLU A 247 -21.21 -13.82 17.39
C GLU A 247 -22.05 -13.01 18.38
N GLY A 248 -21.40 -12.35 19.34
CA GLY A 248 -22.07 -11.66 20.42
C GLY A 248 -22.60 -12.61 21.50
N ALA A 249 -23.04 -12.01 22.60
CA ALA A 249 -23.66 -12.69 23.73
C ALA A 249 -24.59 -11.70 24.46
N PHE A 250 -25.27 -12.15 25.51
CA PHE A 250 -26.04 -11.22 26.34
C PHE A 250 -25.15 -10.11 26.89
N GLY A 251 -25.44 -8.86 26.51
CA GLY A 251 -24.63 -7.68 26.86
C GLY A 251 -23.36 -7.48 26.02
N TRP A 252 -23.16 -8.28 24.96
CA TRP A 252 -22.01 -8.21 24.07
C TRP A 252 -22.48 -8.12 22.61
N GLU A 253 -22.19 -7.01 21.94
CA GLU A 253 -22.62 -6.77 20.56
C GLU A 253 -21.84 -7.68 19.59
N PRO A 254 -22.50 -8.32 18.61
CA PRO A 254 -21.82 -9.03 17.55
C PRO A 254 -20.92 -8.10 16.73
N SER A 255 -19.80 -8.59 16.23
CA SER A 255 -18.88 -7.79 15.41
C SER A 255 -18.19 -8.65 14.37
N LEU A 256 -18.08 -8.13 13.14
CA LEU A 256 -17.30 -8.74 12.07
C LEU A 256 -16.00 -7.97 11.90
N TYR A 257 -14.87 -8.60 12.15
CA TYR A 257 -13.57 -8.03 11.88
C TYR A 257 -13.06 -8.52 10.53
N ILE A 258 -12.57 -7.57 9.74
CA ILE A 258 -12.00 -7.83 8.42
C ILE A 258 -10.52 -7.50 8.52
N LEU A 259 -9.65 -8.36 7.98
CA LEU A 259 -8.21 -8.17 7.97
C LEU A 259 -7.68 -8.08 6.54
N ALA A 260 -6.56 -7.39 6.35
CA ALA A 260 -5.85 -7.31 5.06
C ALA A 260 -4.37 -6.95 5.25
N HIS A 261 -3.62 -6.93 4.13
CA HIS A 261 -2.19 -6.62 4.13
C HIS A 261 -1.90 -5.12 4.20
N ASN A 262 -2.90 -4.26 4.00
CA ASN A 262 -2.79 -2.81 4.12
C ASN A 262 -4.19 -2.16 4.24
N PRO A 263 -4.27 -0.90 4.71
CA PRO A 263 -5.55 -0.20 4.91
C PRO A 263 -6.41 0.00 3.66
N LEU A 264 -5.82 0.11 2.47
CA LEU A 264 -6.60 0.32 1.23
C LEU A 264 -7.28 -0.96 0.78
N GLU A 265 -6.50 -2.06 0.72
CA GLU A 265 -7.05 -3.39 0.45
C GLU A 265 -8.13 -3.75 1.46
N LEU A 266 -7.95 -3.36 2.73
CA LEU A 266 -8.93 -3.58 3.77
C LEU A 266 -10.27 -2.91 3.45
N VAL A 267 -10.26 -1.66 2.99
CA VAL A 267 -11.48 -0.92 2.62
C VAL A 267 -12.14 -1.54 1.38
N ASP A 268 -11.35 -1.93 0.37
CA ASP A 268 -11.88 -2.59 -0.82
C ASP A 268 -12.52 -3.95 -0.48
N ARG A 269 -11.86 -4.74 0.38
CA ARG A 269 -12.37 -6.02 0.89
C ARG A 269 -13.65 -5.82 1.68
N MET A 270 -13.70 -4.82 2.56
CA MET A 270 -14.90 -4.46 3.31
C MET A 270 -16.07 -4.10 2.40
N HIS A 271 -15.86 -3.28 1.37
CA HIS A 271 -16.92 -2.96 0.42
C HIS A 271 -17.44 -4.18 -0.35
N ARG A 272 -16.54 -5.12 -0.71
CA ARG A 272 -16.91 -6.36 -1.39
C ARG A 272 -17.79 -7.24 -0.49
N ILE A 273 -17.37 -7.45 0.75
CA ILE A 273 -18.12 -8.26 1.73
C ILE A 273 -19.47 -7.62 2.03
N ILE A 274 -19.51 -6.32 2.32
CA ILE A 274 -20.76 -5.60 2.61
C ILE A 274 -21.74 -5.66 1.44
N SER A 275 -21.27 -5.69 0.19
CA SER A 275 -22.15 -5.78 -0.97
C SER A 275 -22.84 -7.15 -1.13
N LEU A 276 -22.34 -8.18 -0.45
CA LEU A 276 -22.87 -9.53 -0.46
C LEU A 276 -23.70 -9.85 0.79
N LEU A 277 -23.59 -9.03 1.84
CA LEU A 277 -24.38 -9.11 3.08
C LEU A 277 -25.75 -8.46 2.94
#